data_AF-A0A5N6XKP6-F1
#
_entry.id   AF-A0A5N6XKP6-F1
#
_cell.length_a   1.000
_cell.length_b   1.000
_cell.length_c   1.000
_cell.angle_alpha   90.00
_cell.angle_beta   90.00
_cell.angle_gamma   90.00
#
_symmetry.space_group_name_H-M   'P 1'
#
loop_
_entity.id
_entity.type
_entity.pdbx_description
1 polymer ?
#
loop_
_entity_poly.entity_id
_entity_poly.type
_entity_poly.pdbx_seq_one_letter_code
_entity_poly.pdbx_strand_id
1 'polypeptide(L)'
;MTDIHKHSSDLLMFRQIFSFPQRRQTLRRLYYEVDLPTSSARHKERDADDKSFEKGIIDLYSELSTWGKQGSNLTVAISSSEDLGRRPLDFSMGLEHWLRPVRDIYLSSDNADLPELSCIRSLYIPDIKRNLHPSVIGWIISSLPRIKSTNHSALAKALGSPSLRNLKSLYISLEESIPLNCSYETQTEDPAYPDGDALNLSIRKLAETSPLATLSLTGPWLISPALFNGTAPFPYLQDLNINAAILTYDGRWYYTGDPSFVNRHFQFGTEDTEQGEAMLNGEVPHWWRTVPDPEMFHALMKSMAEAMNRMPRLLRLKFCMAMYLTGDHGIFFWYSETRPARWEERRCRIGLIRAAKWEVPDEILELWRERVGWEGVTLTDNKVLTMSTSIGKDQDTLQSRHYANQKTITIASVELTPHQECNASIHENKRGKARRNLIVQFAH
;
A
#
# COMPACT_ATOMS: atom_id res chain seq x y z
N MET A 1 -1.85 28.78 8.46
CA MET A 1 -2.67 27.55 8.31
C MET A 1 -2.25 26.64 9.45
N THR A 2 -3.17 26.20 10.31
CA THR A 2 -2.78 25.62 11.59
C THR A 2 -2.92 24.10 11.53
N ASP A 3 -1.78 23.43 11.57
CA ASP A 3 -1.65 21.99 11.78
C ASP A 3 -1.28 21.78 13.25
N ILE A 4 -2.02 20.91 13.93
CA ILE A 4 -1.82 20.70 15.35
C ILE A 4 -1.63 19.22 15.64
N HIS A 5 -0.59 18.93 16.40
CA HIS A 5 -0.37 17.65 17.05
C HIS A 5 -0.89 17.74 18.48
N LYS A 6 -1.78 16.83 18.89
CA LYS A 6 -2.21 16.65 20.27
C LYS A 6 -2.19 15.20 20.71
N HIS A 7 -2.00 15.04 22.01
CA HIS A 7 -2.10 13.77 22.69
C HIS A 7 -3.44 13.66 23.44
N SER A 8 -3.89 12.45 23.75
CA SER A 8 -5.10 12.27 24.55
C SER A 8 -4.98 12.88 25.95
N SER A 9 -3.77 12.89 26.52
CA SER A 9 -3.48 13.61 27.77
C SER A 9 -3.70 15.13 27.65
N ASP A 10 -3.54 15.72 26.46
CA ASP A 10 -3.75 17.15 26.19
C ASP A 10 -5.21 17.51 25.87
N LEU A 11 -6.14 16.56 25.92
CA LEU A 11 -7.50 16.78 25.41
C LEU A 11 -8.22 17.92 26.15
N LEU A 12 -8.02 18.08 27.46
CA LEU A 12 -8.59 19.21 28.21
C LEU A 12 -8.08 20.56 27.71
N MET A 13 -6.78 20.67 27.46
CA MET A 13 -6.18 21.88 26.90
C MET A 13 -6.67 22.12 25.47
N PHE A 14 -6.81 21.05 24.67
CA PHE A 14 -7.41 21.12 23.33
C PHE A 14 -8.84 21.70 23.40
N ARG A 15 -9.69 21.20 24.30
CA ARG A 15 -11.06 21.72 24.53
C ARG A 15 -11.05 23.21 24.89
N GLN A 16 -10.15 23.64 25.77
CA GLN A 16 -10.03 25.05 26.15
C GLN A 16 -9.61 25.93 24.96
N ILE A 17 -8.57 25.52 24.23
CA ILE A 17 -8.05 26.27 23.07
C ILE A 17 -9.13 26.41 21.99
N PHE A 18 -9.88 25.34 21.75
CA PHE A 18 -10.92 25.25 20.72
C PHE A 18 -12.33 25.53 21.22
N SER A 19 -12.51 26.04 22.43
CA SER A 19 -13.81 26.50 22.93
C SER A 19 -14.41 27.62 22.06
N PHE A 20 -13.55 28.41 21.40
CA PHE A 20 -13.95 29.49 20.49
C PHE A 20 -14.21 28.98 19.05
N PRO A 21 -15.42 29.15 18.49
CA PRO A 21 -15.75 28.68 17.14
C PRO A 21 -14.83 29.17 16.03
N GLN A 22 -14.32 30.40 16.13
CA GLN A 22 -13.38 30.98 15.16
C GLN A 22 -12.08 30.19 15.07
N ARG A 23 -11.55 29.70 16.20
CA ARG A 23 -10.32 28.89 16.22
C ARG A 23 -10.55 27.54 15.55
N ARG A 24 -11.71 26.91 15.78
CA ARG A 24 -12.10 25.65 15.10
C ARG A 24 -12.04 25.80 13.58
N GLN A 25 -12.54 26.93 13.03
CA GLN A 25 -12.52 27.20 11.59
C GLN A 25 -11.12 27.31 10.98
N THR A 26 -10.11 27.65 11.80
CA THR A 26 -8.71 27.75 11.35
C THR A 26 -7.98 26.41 11.34
N LEU A 27 -8.51 25.40 12.04
CA LEU A 27 -7.90 24.08 12.11
C LEU A 27 -8.09 23.37 10.76
N ARG A 28 -6.98 22.98 10.14
CA ARG A 28 -7.00 22.23 8.86
C ARG A 28 -6.61 20.79 9.06
N ARG A 29 -5.63 20.54 9.92
CA ARG A 29 -5.16 19.19 10.25
C ARG A 29 -5.04 19.02 11.75
N LEU A 30 -5.69 17.97 12.25
CA LEU A 30 -5.53 17.48 13.61
C LEU A 30 -4.82 16.14 13.56
N TYR A 31 -3.62 16.09 14.10
CA TYR A 31 -2.90 14.86 14.36
C TYR A 31 -3.09 14.51 15.84
N TYR A 32 -3.87 13.48 16.11
CA TYR A 32 -4.25 13.06 17.46
C TYR A 32 -3.65 11.69 17.78
N GLU A 33 -2.82 11.66 18.82
CA GLU A 33 -2.20 10.44 19.34
C GLU A 33 -2.88 10.03 20.65
N VAL A 34 -3.39 8.80 20.70
CA VAL A 34 -3.87 8.23 21.96
C VAL A 34 -2.68 7.70 22.76
N ASP A 35 -2.53 8.19 23.98
CA ASP A 35 -1.50 7.77 24.93
C ASP A 35 -1.94 6.49 25.63
N LEU A 36 -1.16 5.42 25.48
CA LEU A 36 -1.36 4.19 26.23
C LEU A 36 -0.67 4.25 27.60
N PRO A 37 -1.26 3.62 28.63
CA PRO A 37 -0.69 3.59 29.96
C PRO A 37 0.67 2.89 29.97
N THR A 38 1.56 3.31 30.86
CA THR A 38 2.82 2.58 31.10
C THR A 38 2.51 1.36 31.96
N SER A 39 2.44 0.16 31.37
CA SER A 39 2.18 -1.06 32.13
C SER A 39 3.46 -1.83 32.42
N SER A 40 3.62 -2.29 33.66
CA SER A 40 4.72 -3.16 34.07
C SER A 40 4.40 -4.66 33.97
N ALA A 41 3.14 -5.05 33.66
CA ALA A 41 2.68 -6.44 33.69
C ALA A 41 1.93 -6.89 32.41
N ARG A 42 2.49 -7.88 31.71
CA ARG A 42 2.16 -8.29 30.32
C ARG A 42 0.69 -8.64 30.03
N HIS A 43 -0.04 -9.24 30.97
CA HIS A 43 -1.43 -9.69 30.72
C HIS A 43 -2.48 -8.64 31.08
N LYS A 44 -2.18 -7.74 32.04
CA LYS A 44 -3.08 -6.64 32.42
C LYS A 44 -2.91 -5.42 31.50
N GLU A 45 -1.81 -5.38 30.75
CA GLU A 45 -1.47 -4.31 29.80
C GLU A 45 -2.48 -4.21 28.66
N ARG A 46 -2.88 -5.33 28.07
CA ARG A 46 -3.80 -5.33 26.92
C ARG A 46 -5.15 -4.71 27.25
N ASP A 47 -5.82 -5.18 28.30
CA ASP A 47 -7.12 -4.63 28.70
C ASP A 47 -7.03 -3.14 29.06
N ALA A 48 -5.91 -2.71 29.64
CA ALA A 48 -5.69 -1.31 29.98
C ALA A 48 -5.41 -0.44 28.74
N ASP A 49 -4.65 -0.95 27.78
CA ASP A 49 -4.36 -0.31 26.50
C ASP A 49 -5.63 -0.17 25.66
N ASP A 50 -6.41 -1.26 25.54
CA ASP A 50 -7.67 -1.29 24.80
C ASP A 50 -8.66 -0.27 25.41
N LYS A 51 -8.83 -0.27 26.73
CA LYS A 51 -9.69 0.72 27.44
C LYS A 51 -9.21 2.16 27.28
N SER A 52 -7.89 2.37 27.33
CA SER A 52 -7.32 3.72 27.19
C SER A 52 -7.47 4.24 25.77
N PHE A 53 -7.26 3.36 24.78
CA PHE A 53 -7.48 3.66 23.38
C PHE A 53 -8.95 4.00 23.11
N GLU A 54 -9.86 3.12 23.51
CA GLU A 54 -11.31 3.29 23.36
C GLU A 54 -11.76 4.63 23.98
N LYS A 55 -11.38 4.86 25.24
CA LYS A 55 -11.69 6.12 25.94
C LYS A 55 -11.12 7.33 25.20
N GLY A 56 -9.87 7.27 24.72
CA GLY A 56 -9.23 8.36 24.00
C GLY A 56 -9.92 8.72 22.68
N ILE A 57 -10.44 7.73 21.96
CA ILE A 57 -11.24 7.92 20.74
C ILE A 57 -12.63 8.46 21.07
N ILE A 58 -13.33 7.87 22.04
CA ILE A 58 -14.67 8.34 22.45
C ILE A 58 -14.60 9.79 22.92
N ASP A 59 -13.62 10.14 23.77
CA ASP A 59 -13.46 11.48 24.30
C ASP A 59 -13.17 12.51 23.18
N LEU A 60 -12.35 12.12 22.19
CA LEU A 60 -12.08 12.94 21.00
C LEU A 60 -13.34 13.11 20.15
N TYR A 61 -14.04 12.02 19.84
CA TYR A 61 -15.22 12.03 18.99
C TYR A 61 -16.38 12.80 19.64
N SER A 62 -16.55 12.65 20.95
CA SER A 62 -17.48 13.45 21.73
C SER A 62 -17.18 14.94 21.57
N GLU A 63 -15.91 15.35 21.67
CA GLU A 63 -15.52 16.75 21.46
C GLU A 63 -15.77 17.21 20.02
N LEU A 64 -15.27 16.47 19.02
CA LEU A 64 -15.37 16.84 17.62
C LEU A 64 -16.82 16.84 17.10
N SER A 65 -17.71 16.04 17.69
CA SER A 65 -19.13 16.04 17.33
C SER A 65 -19.86 17.32 17.75
N THR A 66 -19.33 18.04 18.74
CA THR A 66 -19.84 19.38 19.10
C THR A 66 -19.42 20.47 18.09
N TRP A 67 -18.57 20.13 17.13
CA TRP A 67 -18.10 21.08 16.13
C TRP A 67 -19.08 21.10 14.95
N GLY A 68 -19.39 22.30 14.46
CA GLY A 68 -20.22 22.46 13.27
C GLY A 68 -19.56 21.86 12.01
N LYS A 69 -20.26 21.95 10.86
CA LYS A 69 -19.79 21.45 9.56
C LYS A 69 -18.50 22.15 9.09
N GLN A 70 -17.37 21.72 9.61
CA GLN A 70 -16.03 22.12 9.17
C GLN A 70 -15.43 21.00 8.31
N GLY A 71 -14.31 21.27 7.66
CA GLY A 71 -13.68 20.33 6.73
C GLY A 71 -12.26 20.04 7.17
N SER A 72 -12.10 19.53 8.39
CA SER A 72 -10.79 19.26 8.99
C SER A 72 -10.30 17.87 8.63
N ASN A 73 -8.98 17.72 8.51
CA ASN A 73 -8.33 16.43 8.27
C ASN A 73 -7.93 15.83 9.62
N LEU A 74 -8.38 14.63 9.93
CA LEU A 74 -8.03 13.93 11.15
C LEU A 74 -6.97 12.87 10.84
N THR A 75 -5.89 12.88 11.60
CA THR A 75 -4.94 11.77 11.69
C THR A 75 -5.04 11.16 13.07
N VAL A 76 -5.31 9.85 13.15
CA VAL A 76 -5.40 9.14 14.43
C VAL A 76 -4.25 8.15 14.53
N ALA A 77 -3.43 8.33 15.55
CA ALA A 77 -2.29 7.49 15.86
C ALA A 77 -2.37 6.99 17.30
N ILE A 78 -1.55 6.00 17.63
CA ILE A 78 -1.41 5.45 18.98
C ILE A 78 0.04 5.60 19.37
N SER A 79 0.25 5.92 20.63
CA SER A 79 1.57 6.15 21.17
C SER A 79 1.68 5.57 22.57
N SER A 80 2.89 5.16 22.94
CA SER A 80 3.25 4.83 24.32
C SER A 80 4.51 5.59 24.70
N SER A 81 4.67 5.86 25.98
CA SER A 81 5.92 6.36 26.56
C SER A 81 7.12 5.44 26.25
N GLU A 82 6.86 4.16 25.94
CA GLU A 82 7.90 3.20 25.56
C GLU A 82 8.31 3.27 24.08
N ASP A 83 7.61 4.02 23.23
CA ASP A 83 7.97 4.13 21.82
C ASP A 83 9.29 4.91 21.67
N LEU A 84 10.17 4.48 20.74
CA LEU A 84 11.54 5.02 20.59
C LEU A 84 11.64 6.55 20.46
N GLY A 85 10.61 7.23 19.95
CA GLY A 85 10.58 8.69 19.84
C GLY A 85 10.17 9.42 21.12
N ARG A 86 9.71 8.69 22.16
CA ARG A 86 9.20 9.24 23.42
C ARG A 86 10.00 8.82 24.65
N ARG A 87 10.94 7.89 24.52
CA ARG A 87 11.80 7.49 25.63
C ARG A 87 12.70 8.66 26.05
N PRO A 88 12.82 8.95 27.35
CA PRO A 88 13.89 9.81 27.86
C PRO A 88 15.25 9.25 27.41
N LEU A 89 16.14 10.12 26.93
CA LEU A 89 17.46 9.77 26.39
C LEU A 89 18.30 8.91 27.37
N ASP A 90 18.02 9.01 28.67
CA ASP A 90 18.76 8.34 29.74
C ASP A 90 18.55 6.81 29.81
N PHE A 91 17.59 6.25 29.08
CA PHE A 91 17.31 4.79 29.05
C PHE A 91 18.03 4.01 27.94
N SER A 92 19.02 4.61 27.27
CA SER A 92 19.52 4.14 25.96
C SER A 92 20.88 3.43 25.94
N MET A 93 21.30 2.74 27.00
CA MET A 93 22.51 1.90 26.93
C MET A 93 22.32 0.56 27.63
N GLY A 94 21.95 -0.49 26.88
CA GLY A 94 22.16 -1.87 27.32
C GLY A 94 21.07 -2.89 27.02
N LEU A 95 19.88 -2.48 26.54
CA LEU A 95 18.83 -3.43 26.15
C LEU A 95 18.52 -3.35 24.65
N GLU A 96 19.40 -3.91 23.82
CA GLU A 96 19.06 -4.42 22.47
C GLU A 96 18.24 -5.73 22.53
N HIS A 97 17.61 -6.02 23.67
CA HIS A 97 16.82 -7.22 23.87
C HIS A 97 15.49 -7.12 23.13
N TRP A 98 15.55 -7.52 21.86
CA TRP A 98 14.45 -7.94 21.02
C TRP A 98 13.44 -6.83 20.71
N LEU A 99 13.32 -6.55 19.41
CA LEU A 99 12.11 -6.03 18.78
C LEU A 99 10.91 -6.82 19.34
N ARG A 100 10.34 -6.38 20.47
CA ARG A 100 9.07 -6.93 20.96
C ARG A 100 8.11 -6.76 19.78
N PRO A 101 7.60 -7.85 19.18
CA PRO A 101 6.61 -7.71 18.14
C PRO A 101 5.46 -6.94 18.78
N VAL A 102 5.31 -5.69 18.36
CA VAL A 102 4.29 -4.79 18.88
C VAL A 102 2.98 -5.47 18.52
N ARG A 103 2.34 -6.06 19.53
CA ARG A 103 1.12 -6.84 19.35
C ARG A 103 0.03 -5.91 18.82
N ASP A 104 -0.81 -6.42 17.93
CA ASP A 104 -1.96 -5.64 17.47
C ASP A 104 -2.83 -5.25 18.67
N ILE A 105 -3.34 -4.02 18.67
CA ILE A 105 -4.30 -3.53 19.66
C ILE A 105 -5.67 -4.01 19.19
N TYR A 106 -6.21 -4.97 19.93
CA TYR A 106 -7.48 -5.63 19.63
C TYR A 106 -8.56 -5.05 20.52
N LEU A 107 -9.22 -3.99 20.07
CA LEU A 107 -10.47 -3.61 20.73
C LEU A 107 -11.48 -4.74 20.56
N SER A 108 -11.85 -5.36 21.68
CA SER A 108 -13.13 -6.05 21.83
C SER A 108 -14.18 -4.97 21.95
N SER A 109 -14.60 -4.40 20.81
CA SER A 109 -15.66 -3.39 20.79
C SER A 109 -17.00 -4.07 21.01
N ASP A 110 -17.33 -4.28 22.28
CA ASP A 110 -18.69 -4.55 22.72
C ASP A 110 -19.41 -3.19 22.89
N ASN A 111 -19.99 -2.67 21.80
CA ASN A 111 -21.16 -1.77 21.79
C ASN A 111 -21.04 -0.25 22.08
N ALA A 112 -19.87 0.39 22.07
CA ALA A 112 -19.87 1.86 22.15
C ALA A 112 -20.23 2.49 20.79
N ASP A 113 -21.36 3.19 20.67
CA ASP A 113 -21.69 3.97 19.47
C ASP A 113 -20.86 5.26 19.42
N LEU A 114 -20.03 5.45 18.38
CA LEU A 114 -19.35 6.74 18.17
C LEU A 114 -20.33 7.77 17.59
N PRO A 115 -20.31 9.02 18.06
CA PRO A 115 -21.10 10.07 17.45
C PRO A 115 -20.62 10.35 16.03
N GLU A 116 -21.54 10.70 15.13
CA GLU A 116 -21.20 11.05 13.76
C GLU A 116 -20.38 12.35 13.69
N LEU A 117 -19.23 12.31 13.00
CA LEU A 117 -18.36 13.47 12.81
C LEU A 117 -18.54 14.10 11.43
N SER A 118 -19.45 15.07 11.35
CA SER A 118 -19.67 15.83 10.11
C SER A 118 -18.56 16.85 9.79
N CYS A 119 -17.72 17.17 10.79
CA CYS A 119 -16.66 18.17 10.73
C CYS A 119 -15.32 17.64 10.16
N ILE A 120 -15.21 16.32 9.97
CA ILE A 120 -14.03 15.66 9.43
C ILE A 120 -14.24 15.35 7.95
N ARG A 121 -13.27 15.76 7.12
CA ARG A 121 -13.27 15.59 5.66
C ARG A 121 -12.38 14.44 5.20
N SER A 122 -11.28 14.21 5.90
CA SER A 122 -10.37 13.10 5.61
C SER A 122 -9.93 12.45 6.90
N LEU A 123 -9.77 11.13 6.87
CA LEU A 123 -9.16 10.35 7.93
C LEU A 123 -7.86 9.76 7.40
N TYR A 124 -6.79 9.88 8.17
CA TYR A 124 -5.54 9.19 7.94
C TYR A 124 -5.20 8.39 9.21
N ILE A 125 -4.97 7.09 9.06
CA ILE A 125 -4.50 6.24 10.14
C ILE A 125 -3.13 5.75 9.68
N PRO A 126 -2.03 6.34 10.18
CA PRO A 126 -0.72 6.00 9.69
C PRO A 126 -0.40 4.53 10.02
N ASP A 127 0.33 3.87 9.12
CA ASP A 127 0.90 2.54 9.36
C ASP A 127 2.12 2.68 10.28
N ILE A 128 1.84 2.95 11.55
CA ILE A 128 2.83 3.08 12.61
C ILE A 128 2.88 1.80 13.43
N LYS A 129 3.94 1.69 14.24
CA LYS A 129 4.34 0.56 15.10
C LYS A 129 3.22 -0.24 15.75
N ARG A 130 2.04 0.35 16.00
CA ARG A 130 0.88 -0.29 16.60
C ARG A 130 -0.27 -0.36 15.59
N ASN A 131 -0.55 -1.56 15.08
CA ASN A 131 -1.76 -1.82 14.33
C ASN A 131 -2.96 -1.81 15.30
N LEU A 132 -3.94 -0.93 15.12
CA LEU A 132 -5.29 -1.18 15.66
C LEU A 132 -5.89 -2.47 15.03
N HIS A 133 -7.08 -2.85 15.47
CA HIS A 133 -7.82 -3.92 14.81
C HIS A 133 -8.63 -3.40 13.60
N PRO A 134 -8.93 -4.19 12.56
CA PRO A 134 -9.79 -3.78 11.46
C PRO A 134 -11.21 -3.35 11.90
N SER A 135 -11.78 -3.99 12.93
CA SER A 135 -13.10 -3.61 13.47
C SER A 135 -13.13 -2.15 13.95
N VAL A 136 -12.03 -1.68 14.56
CA VAL A 136 -11.87 -0.30 15.05
C VAL A 136 -11.83 0.69 13.91
N ILE A 137 -11.11 0.35 12.83
CA ILE A 137 -11.12 1.20 11.63
C ILE A 137 -12.52 1.24 11.03
N GLY A 138 -13.20 0.09 10.94
CA GLY A 138 -14.60 0.04 10.50
C GLY A 138 -15.51 0.94 11.34
N TRP A 139 -15.33 0.93 12.66
CA TRP A 139 -16.07 1.74 13.63
C TRP A 139 -15.80 3.25 13.49
N ILE A 140 -14.52 3.64 13.40
CA ILE A 140 -14.07 5.03 13.15
C ILE A 140 -14.59 5.52 11.78
N ILE A 141 -14.53 4.69 10.74
CA ILE A 141 -15.02 5.06 9.39
C ILE A 141 -16.55 5.16 9.37
N SER A 142 -17.26 4.28 10.06
CA SER A 142 -18.74 4.27 10.07
C SER A 142 -19.32 5.52 10.72
N SER A 143 -18.61 6.07 11.72
CA SER A 143 -18.94 7.36 12.37
C SER A 143 -18.52 8.58 11.56
N LEU A 144 -17.94 8.40 10.37
CA LEU A 144 -17.58 9.48 9.45
C LEU A 144 -18.51 9.45 8.24
N PRO A 145 -19.72 10.04 8.31
CA PRO A 145 -20.74 9.93 7.26
C PRO A 145 -20.29 10.53 5.92
N ARG A 146 -19.26 11.39 5.93
CA ARG A 146 -18.63 11.97 4.73
C ARG A 146 -17.54 11.10 4.12
N ILE A 147 -17.11 10.04 4.81
CA ILE A 147 -16.00 9.15 4.44
C ILE A 147 -16.49 7.74 4.05
N LYS A 148 -17.79 7.42 4.20
CA LYS A 148 -18.43 6.12 3.85
C LYS A 148 -17.70 5.38 2.74
N SER A 149 -16.98 4.31 3.10
CA SER A 149 -16.57 3.07 2.39
C SER A 149 -16.73 2.94 0.86
N THR A 150 -16.61 4.06 0.15
CA THR A 150 -16.81 4.22 -1.30
C THR A 150 -15.54 4.77 -1.93
N ASN A 151 -14.37 4.62 -1.29
CA ASN A 151 -13.13 5.22 -1.80
C ASN A 151 -12.89 4.86 -3.26
N HIS A 152 -13.18 3.64 -3.73
CA HIS A 152 -13.01 3.29 -5.14
C HIS A 152 -14.01 4.01 -6.05
N SER A 153 -15.30 4.05 -5.71
CA SER A 153 -16.33 4.72 -6.52
C SER A 153 -16.21 6.25 -6.48
N ALA A 154 -15.90 6.81 -5.31
CA ALA A 154 -15.66 8.24 -5.12
C ALA A 154 -14.36 8.68 -5.81
N LEU A 155 -13.28 7.89 -5.71
CA LEU A 155 -12.04 8.12 -6.44
C LEU A 155 -12.25 7.99 -7.95
N ALA A 156 -12.94 6.95 -8.41
CA ALA A 156 -13.33 6.79 -9.81
C ALA A 156 -14.05 8.04 -10.34
N LYS A 157 -15.07 8.50 -9.60
CA LYS A 157 -15.82 9.72 -9.93
C LYS A 157 -14.94 10.97 -9.93
N ALA A 158 -14.01 11.09 -8.97
CA ALA A 158 -13.07 12.20 -8.90
C ALA A 158 -12.08 12.20 -10.08
N LEU A 159 -11.57 11.03 -10.47
CA LEU A 159 -10.69 10.84 -11.63
C LEU A 159 -11.39 11.17 -12.95
N GLY A 160 -12.72 10.96 -13.02
CA GLY A 160 -13.55 11.40 -14.14
C GLY A 160 -13.83 12.92 -14.19
N SER A 161 -13.34 13.70 -13.24
CA SER A 161 -13.58 15.15 -13.20
C SER A 161 -12.86 15.89 -14.34
N PRO A 162 -13.52 16.84 -15.03
CA PRO A 162 -12.88 17.69 -16.04
C PRO A 162 -11.66 18.48 -15.53
N SER A 163 -11.56 18.70 -14.22
CA SER A 163 -10.43 19.41 -13.59
C SER A 163 -9.09 18.70 -13.74
N LEU A 164 -9.09 17.39 -14.04
CA LEU A 164 -7.87 16.58 -14.20
C LEU A 164 -7.41 16.43 -15.65
N ARG A 165 -8.07 17.10 -16.61
CA ARG A 165 -7.74 17.00 -18.05
C ARG A 165 -6.33 17.42 -18.43
N ASN A 166 -5.63 18.15 -17.57
CA ASN A 166 -4.25 18.60 -17.78
C ASN A 166 -3.22 17.82 -16.94
N LEU A 167 -3.65 16.75 -16.26
CA LEU A 167 -2.76 15.97 -15.39
C LEU A 167 -1.68 15.27 -16.23
N LYS A 168 -0.41 15.48 -15.85
CA LYS A 168 0.75 14.86 -16.52
C LYS A 168 1.28 13.63 -15.78
N SER A 169 1.09 13.57 -14.47
CA SER A 169 1.58 12.48 -13.65
C SER A 169 0.54 12.12 -12.59
N LEU A 170 0.25 10.83 -12.45
CA LEU A 170 -0.66 10.29 -11.45
C LEU A 170 0.06 9.21 -10.65
N TYR A 171 0.10 9.40 -9.33
CA TYR A 171 0.62 8.42 -8.38
C TYR A 171 -0.48 8.06 -7.39
N ILE A 172 -0.86 6.79 -7.36
CA ILE A 172 -1.82 6.26 -6.39
C ILE A 172 -1.16 5.09 -5.70
N SER A 173 -1.19 5.11 -4.36
CA SER A 173 -0.72 4.00 -3.55
C SER A 173 -1.84 3.43 -2.70
N LEU A 174 -2.06 2.11 -2.78
CA LEU A 174 -2.94 1.37 -1.87
C LEU A 174 -2.09 0.68 -0.81
N GLU A 175 -2.20 1.13 0.43
CA GLU A 175 -1.53 0.45 1.56
C GLU A 175 -2.36 -0.74 2.07
N GLU A 176 -3.30 -1.23 1.26
CA GLU A 176 -4.16 -2.34 1.63
C GLU A 176 -3.37 -3.64 1.65
N SER A 177 -3.26 -4.29 2.79
CA SER A 177 -2.74 -5.66 2.83
C SER A 177 -3.71 -6.64 2.16
N ILE A 178 -3.19 -7.47 1.26
CA ILE A 178 -3.93 -8.58 0.66
C ILE A 178 -4.22 -9.63 1.75
N PRO A 179 -5.44 -10.21 1.81
CA PRO A 179 -5.70 -11.42 2.57
C PRO A 179 -4.59 -12.45 2.34
N LEU A 180 -3.93 -12.82 3.43
CA LEU A 180 -2.84 -13.78 3.36
C LEU A 180 -3.36 -15.23 3.36
N ASN A 181 -4.65 -15.42 3.64
CA ASN A 181 -5.33 -16.70 3.56
C ASN A 181 -5.84 -16.93 2.12
N CYS A 182 -5.16 -17.77 1.35
CA CYS A 182 -5.55 -18.12 -0.02
C CYS A 182 -6.86 -18.93 -0.11
N SER A 183 -7.33 -19.47 1.02
CA SER A 183 -8.61 -20.18 1.13
C SER A 183 -9.80 -19.23 1.36
N TYR A 184 -9.55 -17.92 1.43
CA TYR A 184 -10.64 -16.95 1.52
C TYR A 184 -11.41 -16.89 0.20
N GLU A 185 -12.63 -17.44 0.22
CA GLU A 185 -13.61 -17.28 -0.84
C GLU A 185 -14.40 -15.99 -0.61
N THR A 186 -14.53 -15.17 -1.65
CA THR A 186 -15.34 -13.95 -1.58
C THR A 186 -16.81 -14.26 -1.81
N GLN A 187 -17.67 -13.68 -0.98
CA GLN A 187 -19.07 -14.11 -0.86
C GLN A 187 -19.95 -13.75 -2.05
N THR A 188 -19.53 -12.88 -2.97
CA THR A 188 -20.29 -12.56 -4.19
C THR A 188 -19.34 -12.02 -5.26
N GLU A 189 -19.13 -12.79 -6.33
CA GLU A 189 -18.41 -12.32 -7.51
C GLU A 189 -19.22 -11.24 -8.23
N ASP A 190 -18.54 -10.25 -8.80
CA ASP A 190 -19.21 -9.25 -9.63
C ASP A 190 -19.51 -9.86 -11.02
N PRO A 191 -20.80 -10.02 -11.40
CA PRO A 191 -21.16 -10.56 -12.71
C PRO A 191 -20.72 -9.66 -13.86
N ALA A 192 -20.41 -8.39 -13.59
CA ALA A 192 -19.95 -7.45 -14.60
C ALA A 192 -18.43 -7.47 -14.82
N TYR A 193 -17.67 -8.32 -14.13
CA TYR A 193 -16.22 -8.38 -14.33
C TYR A 193 -15.83 -8.77 -15.77
N PRO A 194 -14.75 -8.18 -16.32
CA PRO A 194 -13.89 -7.17 -15.67
C PRO A 194 -14.45 -5.74 -15.71
N ASP A 195 -15.53 -5.50 -16.45
CA ASP A 195 -16.06 -4.18 -16.78
C ASP A 195 -16.73 -3.43 -15.61
N GLY A 196 -17.05 -4.13 -14.51
CA GLY A 196 -17.57 -3.53 -13.27
C GLY A 196 -16.55 -2.70 -12.48
N ASP A 197 -15.26 -2.76 -12.83
CA ASP A 197 -14.20 -2.01 -12.15
C ASP A 197 -14.20 -0.52 -12.52
N ALA A 198 -15.09 0.25 -11.87
CA ALA A 198 -15.24 1.67 -12.13
C ALA A 198 -13.94 2.47 -11.91
N LEU A 199 -13.05 2.02 -11.02
CA LEU A 199 -11.80 2.73 -10.70
C LEU A 199 -10.77 2.56 -11.81
N ASN A 200 -10.43 1.33 -12.17
CA ASN A 200 -9.49 1.07 -13.26
C ASN A 200 -10.04 1.63 -14.58
N LEU A 201 -11.36 1.56 -14.81
CA LEU A 201 -12.02 2.20 -15.96
C LEU A 201 -11.83 3.72 -15.98
N SER A 202 -11.92 4.38 -14.83
CA SER A 202 -11.75 5.84 -14.74
C SER A 202 -10.30 6.27 -14.95
N ILE A 203 -9.34 5.50 -14.43
CA ILE A 203 -7.91 5.70 -14.67
C ILE A 203 -7.60 5.54 -16.17
N ARG A 204 -8.16 4.50 -16.81
CA ARG A 204 -8.02 4.30 -18.26
C ARG A 204 -8.51 5.51 -19.04
N LYS A 205 -9.76 5.95 -18.81
CA LYS A 205 -10.33 7.12 -19.48
C LYS A 205 -9.49 8.38 -19.27
N LEU A 206 -8.94 8.56 -18.07
CA LEU A 206 -8.03 9.66 -17.78
C LEU A 206 -6.75 9.56 -18.61
N ALA A 207 -6.12 8.39 -18.68
CA ALA A 207 -4.89 8.15 -19.46
C ALA A 207 -5.10 8.24 -20.98
N GLU A 208 -6.30 7.93 -21.48
CA GLU A 208 -6.69 8.06 -22.89
C GLU A 208 -6.94 9.53 -23.30
N THR A 209 -7.40 10.39 -22.37
CA THR A 209 -7.90 11.74 -22.70
C THR A 209 -7.03 12.90 -22.20
N SER A 210 -6.25 12.71 -21.13
CA SER A 210 -5.38 13.73 -20.54
C SER A 210 -3.93 13.57 -21.03
N PRO A 211 -3.07 14.60 -20.92
CA PRO A 211 -1.65 14.53 -21.28
C PRO A 211 -0.82 13.74 -20.23
N LEU A 212 -1.38 12.64 -19.71
CA LEU A 212 -0.79 11.81 -18.68
C LEU A 212 0.42 11.07 -19.25
N ALA A 213 1.61 11.52 -18.87
CA ALA A 213 2.88 10.93 -19.25
C ALA A 213 3.33 9.82 -18.28
N THR A 214 2.98 9.94 -17.00
CA THR A 214 3.39 8.98 -15.96
C THR A 214 2.20 8.48 -15.17
N LEU A 215 2.04 7.17 -15.08
CA LEU A 215 1.05 6.51 -14.24
C LEU A 215 1.77 5.49 -13.34
N SER A 216 1.62 5.66 -12.02
CA SER A 216 2.18 4.75 -11.03
C SER A 216 1.11 4.32 -10.06
N LEU A 217 0.77 3.03 -10.11
CA LEU A 217 -0.20 2.35 -9.27
C LEU A 217 0.57 1.39 -8.36
N THR A 218 0.85 1.84 -7.14
CA THR A 218 1.68 1.11 -6.18
C THR A 218 0.88 0.66 -4.99
N GLY A 219 1.49 -0.22 -4.18
CA GLY A 219 0.81 -0.83 -3.05
C GLY A 219 -0.31 -1.75 -3.58
N PRO A 220 -0.31 -3.03 -3.20
CA PRO A 220 -0.94 -4.14 -3.93
C PRO A 220 -2.25 -3.74 -4.65
N TRP A 221 -2.11 -3.31 -5.90
CA TRP A 221 -3.15 -2.58 -6.59
C TRP A 221 -4.16 -3.58 -7.12
N LEU A 222 -5.44 -3.43 -6.78
CA LEU A 222 -6.51 -4.29 -7.32
C LEU A 222 -6.69 -3.98 -8.81
N ILE A 223 -5.85 -4.60 -9.64
CA ILE A 223 -5.87 -4.41 -11.08
C ILE A 223 -6.95 -5.28 -11.70
N SER A 224 -7.50 -4.81 -12.81
CA SER A 224 -8.40 -5.57 -13.68
C SER A 224 -8.10 -5.26 -15.15
N PRO A 225 -8.52 -6.13 -16.09
CA PRO A 225 -8.47 -5.83 -17.51
C PRO A 225 -9.12 -4.49 -17.89
N ALA A 226 -10.08 -3.96 -17.12
CA ALA A 226 -10.73 -2.69 -17.39
C ALA A 226 -9.78 -1.48 -17.46
N LEU A 227 -8.59 -1.56 -16.83
CA LEU A 227 -7.53 -0.56 -16.95
C LEU A 227 -7.01 -0.43 -18.39
N PHE A 228 -7.07 -1.53 -19.15
CA PHE A 228 -6.48 -1.66 -20.46
C PHE A 228 -7.53 -1.84 -21.57
N ASN A 229 -8.65 -2.50 -21.29
CA ASN A 229 -9.71 -2.80 -22.25
C ASN A 229 -10.25 -1.54 -22.93
N GLY A 230 -10.17 -1.49 -24.25
CA GLY A 230 -10.64 -0.35 -25.04
C GLY A 230 -9.89 -0.25 -26.36
N THR A 231 -10.39 0.59 -27.25
CA THR A 231 -9.79 0.80 -28.59
C THR A 231 -9.06 2.13 -28.71
N ALA A 232 -9.30 3.06 -27.78
CA ALA A 232 -8.65 4.37 -27.79
C ALA A 232 -7.15 4.25 -27.47
N PRO A 233 -6.29 5.09 -28.08
CA PRO A 233 -4.87 5.11 -27.75
C PRO A 233 -4.61 5.70 -26.35
N PHE A 234 -3.40 5.44 -25.83
CA PHE A 234 -2.83 6.16 -24.68
C PHE A 234 -1.75 7.13 -25.21
N PRO A 235 -2.15 8.27 -25.78
CA PRO A 235 -1.28 9.06 -26.66
C PRO A 235 -0.05 9.67 -25.97
N TYR A 236 -0.12 9.88 -24.66
CA TYR A 236 0.92 10.58 -23.90
C TYR A 236 1.71 9.71 -22.94
N LEU A 237 1.21 8.50 -22.63
CA LEU A 237 1.78 7.66 -21.60
C LEU A 237 3.16 7.16 -21.99
N GLN A 238 4.15 7.52 -21.19
CA GLN A 238 5.57 7.19 -21.36
C GLN A 238 6.03 6.21 -20.30
N ASP A 239 5.58 6.40 -19.07
CA ASP A 239 6.02 5.64 -17.91
C ASP A 239 4.80 5.01 -17.22
N LEU A 240 4.73 3.68 -17.25
CA LEU A 240 3.70 2.91 -16.56
C LEU A 240 4.33 2.01 -15.50
N ASN A 241 3.95 2.20 -14.25
CA ASN A 241 4.40 1.39 -13.13
C ASN A 241 3.21 0.82 -12.37
N ILE A 242 3.14 -0.51 -12.24
CA ILE A 242 2.04 -1.21 -11.59
C ILE A 242 2.63 -2.25 -10.65
N ASN A 243 2.30 -2.13 -9.36
CA ASN A 243 2.49 -3.17 -8.37
C ASN A 243 1.12 -3.79 -8.03
N ALA A 244 0.75 -4.81 -8.79
CA ALA A 244 -0.56 -5.43 -8.74
C ALA A 244 -0.73 -6.38 -7.55
N ALA A 245 -1.93 -6.36 -6.99
CA ALA A 245 -2.44 -7.38 -6.11
C ALA A 245 -2.65 -8.70 -6.86
N ILE A 246 -2.58 -9.81 -6.12
CA ILE A 246 -3.02 -11.13 -6.61
C ILE A 246 -4.54 -11.31 -6.58
N LEU A 247 -5.27 -10.27 -6.18
CA LEU A 247 -6.72 -10.23 -6.12
C LEU A 247 -7.27 -9.20 -7.12
N THR A 248 -8.45 -9.51 -7.65
CA THR A 248 -9.29 -8.56 -8.38
C THR A 248 -10.05 -7.64 -7.42
N TYR A 249 -10.70 -6.60 -7.95
CA TYR A 249 -11.52 -5.69 -7.14
C TYR A 249 -12.75 -6.37 -6.51
N ASP A 250 -13.26 -7.46 -7.11
CA ASP A 250 -14.39 -8.24 -6.62
C ASP A 250 -13.98 -9.46 -5.79
N GLY A 251 -12.66 -9.67 -5.59
CA GLY A 251 -12.11 -10.65 -4.66
C GLY A 251 -11.71 -11.99 -5.25
N ARG A 252 -11.85 -12.19 -6.57
CA ARG A 252 -11.26 -13.35 -7.26
C ARG A 252 -9.73 -13.29 -7.23
N TRP A 253 -9.11 -14.45 -7.41
CA TRP A 253 -7.66 -14.60 -7.39
C TRP A 253 -7.10 -14.67 -8.81
N TYR A 254 -6.00 -13.96 -9.06
CA TYR A 254 -5.18 -14.12 -10.27
C TYR A 254 -4.28 -15.36 -10.23
N TYR A 255 -4.24 -16.05 -9.08
CA TYR A 255 -3.46 -17.25 -8.88
C TYR A 255 -4.39 -18.40 -8.48
N THR A 256 -4.12 -19.55 -9.06
CA THR A 256 -4.72 -20.84 -8.75
C THR A 256 -3.65 -21.79 -8.21
N GLY A 257 -4.09 -22.96 -7.79
CA GLY A 257 -3.25 -23.99 -7.22
C GLY A 257 -4.11 -25.06 -6.56
N ASP A 258 -3.49 -26.14 -6.15
CA ASP A 258 -4.18 -27.18 -5.42
C ASP A 258 -3.65 -27.19 -3.96
N PRO A 259 -4.53 -26.95 -2.97
CA PRO A 259 -4.14 -26.91 -1.56
C PRO A 259 -3.54 -28.21 -1.04
N SER A 260 -3.74 -29.34 -1.73
CA SER A 260 -3.14 -30.63 -1.39
C SER A 260 -1.65 -30.72 -1.70
N PHE A 261 -1.14 -29.91 -2.63
CA PHE A 261 0.27 -29.90 -3.05
C PHE A 261 1.15 -28.96 -2.22
N VAL A 262 0.61 -28.34 -1.17
CA VAL A 262 1.45 -27.52 -0.30
C VAL A 262 2.45 -28.42 0.41
N ASN A 263 3.71 -28.30 0.01
CA ASN A 263 4.78 -28.99 0.67
C ASN A 263 4.95 -28.38 2.07
N ARG A 264 4.40 -29.07 3.08
CA ARG A 264 4.45 -28.68 4.49
C ARG A 264 5.88 -28.45 5.00
N HIS A 265 6.90 -28.95 4.28
CA HIS A 265 8.30 -28.87 4.69
C HIS A 265 9.05 -27.62 4.20
N PHE A 266 8.48 -26.83 3.28
CA PHE A 266 9.26 -25.76 2.62
C PHE A 266 9.18 -24.38 3.26
N GLN A 267 8.25 -24.14 4.19
CA GLN A 267 8.08 -22.77 4.68
C GLN A 267 8.80 -22.46 5.99
N PHE A 268 9.04 -23.46 6.86
CA PHE A 268 9.72 -23.23 8.14
C PHE A 268 10.54 -24.47 8.52
N GLY A 269 11.73 -24.26 9.12
CA GLY A 269 12.59 -25.35 9.59
C GLY A 269 11.81 -26.30 10.48
N THR A 270 12.12 -27.59 10.38
CA THR A 270 11.36 -28.75 10.89
C THR A 270 11.10 -28.82 12.40
N GLU A 271 11.33 -27.76 13.16
CA GLU A 271 11.29 -27.75 14.62
C GLU A 271 10.09 -27.00 15.23
N ASP A 272 9.29 -26.25 14.46
CA ASP A 272 8.13 -25.49 15.00
C ASP A 272 6.78 -26.14 14.67
N THR A 273 6.38 -27.13 15.47
CA THR A 273 5.04 -27.75 15.40
C THR A 273 3.90 -26.76 15.68
N GLU A 274 4.13 -25.74 16.51
CA GLU A 274 3.13 -24.70 16.84
C GLU A 274 2.71 -23.89 15.60
N GLN A 275 3.64 -23.65 14.69
CA GLN A 275 3.36 -22.87 13.48
C GLN A 275 2.55 -23.66 12.44
N GLY A 276 2.72 -25.00 12.43
CA GLY A 276 1.90 -25.90 11.60
C GLY A 276 0.43 -25.90 12.02
N GLU A 277 0.16 -25.92 13.34
CA GLU A 277 -1.20 -25.79 13.86
C GLU A 277 -1.77 -24.39 13.58
N ALA A 278 -0.98 -23.34 13.77
CA ALA A 278 -1.39 -21.97 13.45
C ALA A 278 -1.73 -21.79 11.95
N MET A 279 -1.03 -22.48 11.03
CA MET A 279 -1.42 -22.53 9.61
C MET A 279 -2.76 -23.22 9.37
N LEU A 280 -2.99 -24.37 10.01
CA LEU A 280 -4.24 -25.12 9.86
C LEU A 280 -5.44 -24.36 10.46
N ASN A 281 -5.20 -23.61 11.53
CA ASN A 281 -6.19 -22.73 12.17
C ASN A 281 -6.40 -21.41 11.42
N GLY A 282 -5.68 -21.17 10.31
CA GLY A 282 -5.78 -19.95 9.51
C GLY A 282 -5.15 -18.71 10.17
N GLU A 283 -4.36 -18.89 11.23
CA GLU A 283 -3.62 -17.84 11.92
C GLU A 283 -2.33 -17.46 11.18
N VAL A 284 -1.78 -18.41 10.40
CA VAL A 284 -0.61 -18.20 9.54
C VAL A 284 -1.05 -18.30 8.06
N PRO A 285 -0.56 -17.39 7.19
CA PRO A 285 -0.83 -17.42 5.76
C PRO A 285 -0.54 -18.78 5.12
N HIS A 286 -1.57 -19.43 4.58
CA HIS A 286 -1.40 -20.68 3.83
C HIS A 286 -1.41 -20.37 2.33
N TRP A 287 -0.21 -20.28 1.74
CA TRP A 287 -0.01 -19.92 0.33
C TRP A 287 0.04 -21.16 -0.57
N TRP A 288 -1.11 -21.54 -1.14
CA TRP A 288 -1.21 -22.65 -2.09
C TRP A 288 -1.47 -22.20 -3.54
N ARG A 289 -1.94 -20.96 -3.73
CA ARG A 289 -2.16 -20.34 -5.03
C ARG A 289 -0.84 -19.83 -5.61
N THR A 290 -0.11 -20.73 -6.28
CA THR A 290 1.28 -20.52 -6.73
C THR A 290 1.44 -20.47 -8.25
N VAL A 291 0.37 -20.75 -8.98
CA VAL A 291 0.34 -20.78 -10.45
C VAL A 291 -0.63 -19.69 -10.90
N PRO A 292 -0.29 -18.82 -11.86
CA PRO A 292 -1.26 -17.86 -12.37
C PRO A 292 -2.46 -18.58 -12.97
N ASP A 293 -3.64 -18.05 -12.68
CA ASP A 293 -4.88 -18.60 -13.19
C ASP A 293 -4.97 -18.37 -14.71
N PRO A 294 -5.11 -19.43 -15.54
CA PRO A 294 -5.09 -19.28 -16.99
C PRO A 294 -6.24 -18.44 -17.56
N GLU A 295 -7.37 -18.32 -16.87
CA GLU A 295 -8.49 -17.52 -17.35
C GLU A 295 -8.30 -16.06 -16.93
N MET A 296 -8.11 -15.83 -15.63
CA MET A 296 -8.06 -14.50 -15.04
C MET A 296 -6.76 -13.77 -15.37
N PHE A 297 -5.61 -14.44 -15.19
CA PHE A 297 -4.31 -13.81 -15.39
C PHE A 297 -3.99 -13.63 -16.87
N HIS A 298 -4.32 -14.59 -17.74
CA HIS A 298 -4.09 -14.42 -19.17
C HIS A 298 -4.95 -13.30 -19.76
N ALA A 299 -6.22 -13.18 -19.36
CA ALA A 299 -7.06 -12.06 -19.78
C ALA A 299 -6.44 -10.70 -19.40
N LEU A 300 -5.90 -10.58 -18.18
CA LEU A 300 -5.17 -9.39 -17.75
C LEU A 300 -3.93 -9.13 -18.62
N MET A 301 -3.06 -10.13 -18.78
CA MET A 301 -1.80 -9.96 -19.51
C MET A 301 -2.02 -9.68 -21.00
N LYS A 302 -3.04 -10.29 -21.62
CA LYS A 302 -3.48 -10.02 -22.99
C LYS A 302 -3.96 -8.58 -23.13
N SER A 303 -4.87 -8.12 -22.27
CA SER A 303 -5.36 -6.74 -22.30
C SER A 303 -4.23 -5.72 -22.17
N MET A 304 -3.23 -5.99 -21.30
CA MET A 304 -2.05 -5.15 -21.15
C MET A 304 -1.18 -5.15 -22.41
N ALA A 305 -0.94 -6.31 -23.03
CA ALA A 305 -0.17 -6.43 -24.27
C ALA A 305 -0.83 -5.66 -25.44
N GLU A 306 -2.14 -5.78 -25.61
CA GLU A 306 -2.91 -5.01 -26.59
C GLU A 306 -2.84 -3.50 -26.30
N ALA A 307 -2.92 -3.11 -25.03
CA ALA A 307 -2.79 -1.72 -24.62
C ALA A 307 -1.41 -1.15 -24.95
N MET A 308 -0.33 -1.91 -24.75
CA MET A 308 1.04 -1.48 -25.10
C MET A 308 1.16 -1.09 -26.58
N ASN A 309 0.51 -1.82 -27.49
CA ASN A 309 0.48 -1.50 -28.92
C ASN A 309 -0.24 -0.17 -29.20
N ARG A 310 -1.15 0.24 -28.31
CA ARG A 310 -1.87 1.52 -28.33
C ARG A 310 -1.16 2.65 -27.56
N MET A 311 0.04 2.43 -27.02
CA MET A 311 0.85 3.44 -26.32
C MET A 311 2.05 3.87 -27.19
N PRO A 312 1.88 4.80 -28.16
CA PRO A 312 2.94 5.15 -29.10
C PRO A 312 4.17 5.79 -28.44
N ARG A 313 4.01 6.36 -27.25
CA ARG A 313 5.08 7.03 -26.50
C ARG A 313 5.63 6.24 -25.33
N LEU A 314 5.19 4.98 -25.14
CA LEU A 314 5.64 4.18 -23.99
C LEU A 314 7.16 3.97 -24.07
N LEU A 315 7.85 4.46 -23.04
CA LEU A 315 9.29 4.34 -22.86
C LEU A 315 9.63 3.29 -21.81
N ARG A 316 8.81 3.18 -20.76
CA ARG A 316 9.01 2.22 -19.66
C ARG A 316 7.69 1.66 -19.19
N LEU A 317 7.64 0.35 -19.02
CA LEU A 317 6.54 -0.33 -18.33
C LEU A 317 7.13 -1.30 -17.32
N LYS A 318 6.75 -1.13 -16.05
CA LYS A 318 7.04 -2.06 -14.97
C LYS A 318 5.72 -2.61 -14.47
N PHE A 319 5.57 -3.92 -14.53
CA PHE A 319 4.45 -4.63 -13.92
C PHE A 319 5.01 -5.70 -13.00
N CYS A 320 4.54 -5.73 -11.77
CA CYS A 320 4.87 -6.80 -10.85
C CYS A 320 3.63 -7.27 -10.10
N MET A 321 3.53 -8.57 -9.88
CA MET A 321 2.45 -9.17 -9.10
C MET A 321 3.03 -10.25 -8.19
N ALA A 322 2.52 -10.33 -6.97
CA ALA A 322 2.89 -11.34 -5.96
C ALA A 322 4.35 -11.30 -5.41
N MET A 323 5.18 -10.33 -5.83
CA MET A 323 6.61 -10.22 -5.46
C MET A 323 6.91 -10.29 -3.95
N TYR A 324 6.04 -9.69 -3.11
CA TYR A 324 6.28 -9.59 -1.67
C TYR A 324 5.51 -10.62 -0.83
N LEU A 325 4.52 -11.28 -1.43
CA LEU A 325 3.54 -12.09 -0.69
C LEU A 325 3.82 -13.58 -0.83
N THR A 326 4.18 -14.01 -2.04
CA THR A 326 4.34 -15.44 -2.36
C THR A 326 5.78 -15.89 -2.33
N GLY A 327 6.72 -14.99 -1.98
CA GLY A 327 8.15 -15.25 -2.07
C GLY A 327 8.56 -15.54 -3.52
N ASP A 328 8.81 -16.81 -3.81
CA ASP A 328 9.42 -17.26 -5.07
C ASP A 328 8.43 -17.38 -6.26
N HIS A 329 7.14 -17.06 -6.09
CA HIS A 329 6.12 -17.22 -7.14
C HIS A 329 5.70 -15.91 -7.83
N GLY A 330 6.39 -14.80 -7.56
CA GLY A 330 6.08 -13.53 -8.20
C GLY A 330 6.36 -13.51 -9.70
N ILE A 331 5.55 -12.72 -10.41
CA ILE A 331 5.76 -12.41 -11.83
C ILE A 331 6.20 -10.96 -11.97
N PHE A 332 7.23 -10.78 -12.78
CA PHE A 332 7.78 -9.49 -13.12
C PHE A 332 7.85 -9.31 -14.63
N PHE A 333 7.22 -8.26 -15.12
CA PHE A 333 7.28 -7.85 -16.51
C PHE A 333 7.88 -6.46 -16.59
N TRP A 334 8.89 -6.31 -17.45
CA TRP A 334 9.60 -5.07 -17.67
C TRP A 334 9.79 -4.81 -19.16
N TYR A 335 9.40 -3.61 -19.58
CA TYR A 335 9.66 -3.10 -20.92
C TYR A 335 10.40 -1.77 -20.83
N SER A 336 11.37 -1.57 -21.72
CA SER A 336 12.07 -0.32 -21.91
C SER A 336 12.42 -0.09 -23.38
N GLU A 337 12.01 1.05 -23.93
CA GLU A 337 12.36 1.45 -25.30
C GLU A 337 13.79 2.00 -25.38
N THR A 338 14.25 2.66 -24.33
CA THR A 338 15.61 3.19 -24.24
C THR A 338 16.60 2.05 -24.06
N ARG A 339 17.53 1.87 -25.01
CA ARG A 339 18.63 0.91 -24.85
C ARG A 339 19.36 1.20 -23.54
N PRO A 340 19.29 0.31 -22.54
CA PRO A 340 20.02 0.50 -21.30
C PRO A 340 21.53 0.45 -21.57
N ALA A 341 22.29 1.15 -20.74
CA ALA A 341 23.73 1.24 -20.88
C ALA A 341 24.38 -0.16 -20.73
N ARG A 342 24.95 -0.66 -21.83
CA ARG A 342 25.94 -1.75 -21.93
C ARG A 342 25.60 -3.18 -21.49
N TRP A 343 24.53 -3.48 -20.73
CA TRP A 343 24.33 -4.86 -20.20
C TRP A 343 22.91 -5.45 -20.32
N GLU A 344 21.98 -4.76 -20.96
CA GLU A 344 20.60 -5.24 -21.13
C GLU A 344 20.24 -5.11 -22.62
N GLU A 345 20.54 -6.15 -23.41
CA GLU A 345 20.44 -6.11 -24.87
C GLU A 345 19.01 -5.99 -25.44
N ARG A 346 17.96 -5.99 -24.60
CA ARG A 346 16.59 -6.29 -25.07
C ARG A 346 15.52 -5.36 -24.49
N ARG A 347 14.54 -5.02 -25.35
CA ARG A 347 13.49 -4.03 -25.08
C ARG A 347 12.37 -4.55 -24.17
N CYS A 348 12.13 -5.87 -24.13
CA CYS A 348 11.11 -6.49 -23.27
C CYS A 348 11.68 -7.72 -22.55
N ARG A 349 11.56 -7.73 -21.23
CA ARG A 349 12.02 -8.81 -20.35
C ARG A 349 10.88 -9.29 -19.47
N ILE A 350 10.70 -10.59 -19.45
CA ILE A 350 9.74 -11.28 -18.60
C ILE A 350 10.53 -12.16 -17.66
N GLY A 351 10.47 -11.81 -16.38
CA GLY A 351 11.08 -12.55 -15.30
C GLY A 351 10.02 -13.32 -14.54
N LEU A 352 10.15 -14.63 -14.53
CA LEU A 352 9.51 -15.46 -13.53
C LEU A 352 10.45 -15.53 -12.32
N ILE A 353 9.96 -15.33 -11.11
CA ILE A 353 10.74 -15.70 -9.92
C ILE A 353 10.79 -17.23 -9.85
N ARG A 354 11.86 -17.76 -9.25
CA ARG A 354 12.30 -19.16 -9.19
C ARG A 354 11.23 -20.26 -9.24
N ALA A 355 10.07 -20.05 -8.60
CA ALA A 355 9.03 -21.06 -8.46
C ALA A 355 7.71 -20.70 -9.19
N ALA A 356 7.63 -19.55 -9.85
CA ALA A 356 6.48 -19.19 -10.67
C ALA A 356 6.41 -20.09 -11.91
N LYS A 357 5.29 -20.80 -12.08
CA LYS A 357 5.01 -21.61 -13.25
C LYS A 357 4.04 -20.87 -14.14
N TRP A 358 4.55 -20.19 -15.16
CA TRP A 358 3.69 -19.53 -16.15
C TRP A 358 4.23 -19.79 -17.55
N GLU A 359 3.43 -20.49 -18.35
CA GLU A 359 3.64 -20.61 -19.78
C GLU A 359 2.88 -19.47 -20.44
N VAL A 360 3.61 -18.54 -21.06
CA VAL A 360 2.98 -17.40 -21.73
C VAL A 360 2.25 -17.91 -22.97
N PRO A 361 0.92 -17.68 -23.09
CA PRO A 361 0.18 -18.02 -24.30
C PRO A 361 0.76 -17.38 -25.56
N ASP A 362 0.73 -18.11 -26.68
CA ASP A 362 1.27 -17.65 -27.97
C ASP A 362 0.66 -16.32 -28.43
N GLU A 363 -0.64 -16.13 -28.21
CA GLU A 363 -1.33 -14.87 -28.55
C GLU A 363 -0.76 -13.64 -27.81
N ILE A 364 -0.34 -13.81 -26.55
CA ILE A 364 0.29 -12.73 -25.78
C ILE A 364 1.72 -12.50 -26.27
N LEU A 365 2.46 -13.57 -26.60
CA LEU A 365 3.78 -13.46 -27.18
C LEU A 365 3.77 -12.75 -28.54
N GLU A 366 2.79 -13.04 -29.40
CA GLU A 366 2.60 -12.37 -30.68
C GLU A 366 2.35 -10.87 -30.51
N LEU A 367 1.47 -10.47 -29.59
CA LEU A 367 1.21 -9.06 -29.28
C LEU A 367 2.46 -8.33 -28.80
N TRP A 368 3.29 -8.95 -27.96
CA TRP A 368 4.55 -8.35 -27.55
C TRP A 368 5.58 -8.31 -28.67
N ARG A 369 5.66 -9.35 -29.50
CA ARG A 369 6.55 -9.37 -30.68
C ARG A 369 6.16 -8.29 -31.70
N GLU A 370 4.87 -8.00 -31.86
CA GLU A 370 4.40 -6.87 -32.65
C GLU A 370 5.00 -5.55 -32.13
N ARG A 371 5.04 -5.37 -30.80
CA ARG A 371 5.61 -4.16 -30.18
C ARG A 371 7.11 -4.05 -30.30
N VAL A 372 7.84 -5.11 -29.96
CA VAL A 372 9.31 -5.05 -29.75
C VAL A 372 10.14 -5.77 -30.80
N GLY A 373 9.48 -6.42 -31.77
CA GLY A 373 10.11 -7.31 -32.73
C GLY A 373 10.42 -8.70 -32.15
N TRP A 374 10.70 -9.65 -33.03
CA TRP A 374 10.99 -11.05 -32.67
C TRP A 374 12.18 -11.20 -31.70
N GLU A 375 13.20 -10.37 -31.86
CA GLU A 375 14.42 -10.39 -31.03
C GLU A 375 14.25 -9.62 -29.71
N GLY A 376 13.17 -8.85 -29.57
CA GLY A 376 12.96 -7.94 -28.45
C GLY A 376 12.40 -8.60 -27.19
N VAL A 377 11.81 -9.80 -27.29
CA VAL A 377 11.15 -10.51 -26.19
C VAL A 377 12.09 -11.54 -25.58
N THR A 378 12.24 -11.52 -24.25
CA THR A 378 13.01 -12.54 -23.51
C THR A 378 12.20 -13.11 -22.38
N LEU A 379 12.10 -14.43 -22.38
CA LEU A 379 11.61 -15.20 -21.25
C LEU A 379 12.83 -15.64 -20.43
N THR A 380 12.98 -15.06 -19.24
CA THR A 380 14.01 -15.49 -18.29
C THR A 380 13.37 -16.37 -17.22
N ASP A 381 13.71 -17.66 -17.25
CA ASP A 381 13.43 -18.59 -16.17
C ASP A 381 14.54 -18.43 -15.12
N ASN A 382 14.28 -17.67 -14.04
CA ASN A 382 15.30 -17.35 -13.04
C ASN A 382 15.58 -18.53 -12.08
N LYS A 383 15.65 -19.77 -12.58
CA LYS A 383 16.01 -20.94 -11.76
C LYS A 383 17.40 -20.82 -11.09
N VAL A 384 18.29 -19.96 -11.60
CA VAL A 384 19.72 -19.96 -11.23
C VAL A 384 20.20 -18.68 -10.52
N LEU A 385 19.31 -17.73 -10.19
CA LEU A 385 19.70 -16.65 -9.27
C LEU A 385 19.66 -17.16 -7.83
N THR A 386 20.59 -18.05 -7.48
CA THR A 386 21.02 -18.17 -6.09
C THR A 386 21.64 -16.83 -5.78
N MET A 387 20.91 -16.00 -5.01
CA MET A 387 21.56 -14.96 -4.25
C MET A 387 22.61 -15.67 -3.41
N SER A 388 23.83 -15.76 -3.95
CA SER A 388 25.00 -16.11 -3.19
C SER A 388 25.11 -15.04 -2.13
N THR A 389 24.68 -15.37 -0.92
CA THR A 389 25.11 -14.72 0.31
C THR A 389 26.61 -14.97 0.47
N SER A 390 27.42 -14.39 -0.40
CA SER A 390 28.76 -14.00 -0.02
C SER A 390 28.60 -12.77 0.85
N ILE A 391 28.57 -13.00 2.17
CA ILE A 391 28.85 -11.99 3.17
C ILE A 391 30.29 -11.55 2.95
N GLY A 392 30.48 -10.63 2.01
CA GLY A 392 31.71 -9.89 1.77
C GLY A 392 31.45 -8.45 2.20
N LYS A 393 32.04 -8.08 3.34
CA LYS A 393 32.09 -6.71 3.85
C LYS A 393 32.81 -5.82 2.83
N ASP A 394 32.09 -5.23 1.88
CA ASP A 394 32.54 -4.08 1.06
C ASP A 394 31.43 -3.63 0.08
N GLN A 395 30.22 -3.39 0.58
CA GLN A 395 29.14 -2.77 -0.20
C GLN A 395 28.56 -1.47 0.39
N ASP A 396 29.26 -0.84 1.36
CA ASP A 396 28.88 0.49 1.87
C ASP A 396 29.53 1.66 1.12
N THR A 397 30.32 1.43 0.07
CA THR A 397 31.07 2.52 -0.61
C THR A 397 30.73 2.78 -2.07
N LEU A 398 29.82 2.03 -2.69
CA LEU A 398 29.47 2.20 -4.11
C LEU A 398 28.02 2.61 -4.41
N GLN A 399 27.12 2.55 -3.42
CA GLN A 399 25.79 3.16 -3.55
C GLN A 399 25.78 4.68 -3.24
N SER A 400 26.85 5.21 -2.64
CA SER A 400 26.98 6.64 -2.30
C SER A 400 27.58 7.52 -3.41
N ARG A 401 28.04 6.93 -4.53
CA ARG A 401 28.72 7.68 -5.62
C ARG A 401 27.95 7.83 -6.93
N HIS A 402 26.76 7.25 -7.09
CA HIS A 402 25.94 7.45 -8.29
C HIS A 402 24.65 8.28 -8.11
N TYR A 403 24.37 8.77 -6.90
CA TYR A 403 23.37 9.82 -6.64
C TYR A 403 23.96 11.24 -6.52
N ALA A 404 25.25 11.42 -6.84
CA ALA A 404 25.91 12.72 -6.68
C ALA A 404 25.74 13.70 -7.85
N ASN A 405 25.01 13.37 -8.93
CA ASN A 405 24.87 14.26 -10.09
C ASN A 405 23.46 14.33 -10.71
N GLN A 406 22.42 14.32 -9.88
CA GLN A 406 21.15 14.98 -10.22
C GLN A 406 20.76 15.91 -9.08
N LYS A 407 20.92 17.22 -9.30
CA LYS A 407 20.31 18.25 -8.46
C LYS A 407 18.80 18.20 -8.68
N THR A 408 18.10 17.47 -7.83
CA THR A 408 16.68 17.71 -7.55
C THR A 408 16.60 18.32 -6.17
N ILE A 409 16.24 19.60 -6.13
CA ILE A 409 16.05 20.38 -4.91
C ILE A 409 14.67 20.03 -4.35
N THR A 410 14.64 19.45 -3.16
CA THR A 410 13.44 19.33 -2.33
C THR A 410 13.76 19.95 -0.98
N ILE A 411 13.08 21.04 -0.62
CA ILE A 411 12.51 21.38 0.71
C ILE A 411 11.62 22.63 0.53
N ALA A 412 10.50 22.62 1.25
CA ALA A 412 9.31 23.46 1.14
C ALA A 412 9.47 24.91 1.62
N SER A 413 8.53 25.77 1.19
CA SER A 413 8.24 27.14 1.65
C SER A 413 9.41 28.12 1.65
N VAL A 414 9.20 29.29 1.02
CA VAL A 414 10.17 30.40 1.03
C VAL A 414 10.31 30.96 2.45
N GLU A 415 11.53 30.93 3.01
CA GLU A 415 12.29 32.08 3.55
C GLU A 415 13.75 31.64 3.91
N LEU A 416 14.67 32.61 3.92
CA LEU A 416 16.14 32.51 3.71
C LEU A 416 16.98 31.79 4.81
N THR A 417 18.18 31.31 4.40
CA THR A 417 19.26 30.51 5.08
C THR A 417 20.02 31.20 6.24
N PRO A 418 21.06 30.59 6.93
CA PRO A 418 21.64 29.21 6.97
C PRO A 418 21.84 28.63 8.42
N HIS A 419 22.06 27.34 8.74
CA HIS A 419 23.30 26.53 8.56
C HIS A 419 23.15 25.07 9.09
N GLN A 420 23.89 24.13 8.44
CA GLN A 420 24.54 22.86 8.90
C GLN A 420 23.79 21.51 9.13
N GLU A 421 23.96 20.62 8.12
CA GLU A 421 24.51 19.23 8.06
C GLU A 421 24.13 18.06 9.02
N CYS A 422 23.69 16.95 8.37
CA CYS A 422 24.03 15.49 8.50
C CYS A 422 23.82 14.73 9.84
N ASN A 423 23.31 13.48 9.94
CA ASN A 423 23.34 12.30 9.06
C ASN A 423 22.18 11.31 9.39
N ALA A 424 21.91 10.39 8.44
CA ALA A 424 20.89 9.35 8.46
C ALA A 424 21.34 8.03 9.12
N SER A 425 20.38 7.19 9.53
CA SER A 425 20.46 5.72 9.46
C SER A 425 19.07 5.07 9.61
N ILE A 426 18.85 3.98 8.87
CA ILE A 426 17.62 3.24 8.59
C ILE A 426 17.67 1.89 9.32
N HIS A 427 16.52 1.35 9.80
CA HIS A 427 16.24 -0.09 9.71
C HIS A 427 14.74 -0.45 9.90
N GLU A 428 14.26 -1.25 8.94
CA GLU A 428 12.99 -2.01 8.84
C GLU A 428 12.91 -3.19 9.84
N ASN A 429 11.81 -3.91 10.12
CA ASN A 429 10.33 -3.82 10.05
C ASN A 429 9.78 -5.22 10.49
N LYS A 430 8.44 -5.37 10.60
CA LYS A 430 7.58 -6.57 10.34
C LYS A 430 6.79 -7.19 11.52
N ARG A 431 5.46 -7.07 11.50
CA ARG A 431 4.46 -8.04 10.98
C ARG A 431 3.03 -7.53 11.24
N GLY A 432 2.10 -7.83 10.33
CA GLY A 432 0.78 -7.19 10.27
C GLY A 432 -0.42 -8.13 10.36
N LYS A 433 -1.57 -7.50 10.63
CA LYS A 433 -2.91 -7.97 10.31
C LYS A 433 -3.59 -6.93 9.41
N ALA A 434 -4.42 -7.42 8.51
CA ALA A 434 -4.72 -6.73 7.27
C ALA A 434 -5.66 -5.50 7.40
N ARG A 435 -5.24 -4.33 6.89
CA ARG A 435 -5.96 -3.04 6.94
C ARG A 435 -5.84 -2.23 5.65
N ARG A 436 -6.76 -1.28 5.46
CA ARG A 436 -6.99 -0.58 4.19
C ARG A 436 -6.84 0.95 4.30
N ASN A 437 -5.93 1.56 3.52
CA ASN A 437 -5.70 3.01 3.41
C ASN A 437 -5.40 3.41 1.95
N LEU A 438 -5.87 4.60 1.51
CA LEU A 438 -5.68 5.15 0.16
C LEU A 438 -4.93 6.49 0.22
N ILE A 439 -3.81 6.61 -0.50
CA ILE A 439 -3.04 7.87 -0.64
C ILE A 439 -3.10 8.34 -2.10
N VAL A 440 -3.54 9.59 -2.31
CA VAL A 440 -3.59 10.25 -3.63
C VAL A 440 -2.71 11.49 -3.61
N GLN A 441 -1.70 11.54 -4.47
CA GLN A 441 -0.83 12.70 -4.65
C GLN A 441 -0.97 13.27 -6.07
N PHE A 442 -1.13 14.60 -6.16
CA PHE A 442 -1.17 15.33 -7.43
C PHE A 442 0.10 16.18 -7.55
N ALA A 443 0.89 15.96 -8.59
CA ALA A 443 1.97 16.87 -8.99
C ALA A 443 1.48 17.70 -10.17
N HIS A 444 1.50 19.04 -10.03
CA HIS A 444 1.08 19.98 -11.06
C HIS A 444 2.19 20.29 -12.06
#